data_AF-A0A6J1SMI3-F1
#
_entry.id   AF-A0A6J1SMI3-F1
#
_cell.length_a   1.000
_cell.length_b   1.000
_cell.length_c   1.000
_cell.angle_alpha   90.00
_cell.angle_beta   90.00
_cell.angle_gamma   90.00
#
_symmetry.space_group_name_H-M   'P 1'
#
loop_
_entity.id
_entity.type
_entity.pdbx_description
1 polymer ?
#
loop_
_entity_poly.entity_id
_entity_poly.type
_entity_poly.pdbx_seq_one_letter_code
_entity_poly.pdbx_strand_id
1 'polypeptide(L)'
;MATARALLLCLLLSDALPRHSNGAHLAVGRPSAMLDIREMRLCPDQKGVAMVYLNVSTTSLGKSHQTYFKGIALFDRPAASWTETSVKFTKCRGGVSPNNCEYFANWEKKQSNVCADYASPLTPWYTLIKSITPPFVCPIKAGVYSFNNATLDSTSYATLAGSYVNPDITWVVRSEVKDQDRKLYMCMETVARLLPLGRKGRR
;
A
#
# COMPACT_ATOMS: atom_id res chain seq x y z
N MET A 1 -6.46 -28.29 -8.83
CA MET A 1 -7.20 -27.16 -8.24
C MET A 1 -6.18 -26.28 -7.53
N ALA A 2 -5.83 -25.15 -8.15
CA ALA A 2 -4.55 -24.47 -7.96
C ALA A 2 -4.57 -23.39 -6.86
N THR A 3 -3.91 -23.68 -5.74
CA THR A 3 -3.58 -22.78 -4.61
C THR A 3 -2.37 -21.87 -4.90
N ALA A 4 -2.22 -21.37 -6.13
CA ALA A 4 -1.01 -20.67 -6.58
C ALA A 4 -1.15 -19.14 -6.79
N ARG A 5 -2.32 -18.54 -6.54
CA ARG A 5 -2.56 -17.11 -6.87
C ARG A 5 -2.61 -16.14 -5.70
N ALA A 6 -2.63 -16.62 -4.46
CA ALA A 6 -2.37 -15.80 -3.27
C ALA A 6 -0.89 -15.39 -3.15
N LEU A 7 0.00 -16.01 -3.94
CA LEU A 7 1.45 -15.81 -3.90
C LEU A 7 1.95 -14.52 -4.55
N LEU A 8 1.23 -13.91 -5.50
CA LEU A 8 1.86 -12.88 -6.35
C LEU A 8 2.00 -11.49 -5.70
N LEU A 9 1.28 -11.26 -4.60
CA LEU A 9 1.46 -10.07 -3.75
C LEU A 9 2.39 -10.34 -2.56
N CYS A 10 2.56 -11.63 -2.19
CA CYS A 10 3.59 -12.12 -1.27
C CYS A 10 5.00 -12.10 -1.89
N LEU A 11 5.11 -12.16 -3.22
CA LEU A 11 6.39 -12.04 -3.95
C LEU A 11 6.94 -10.60 -4.00
N LEU A 12 6.13 -9.58 -3.71
CA LEU A 12 6.55 -8.17 -3.82
C LEU A 12 7.49 -7.69 -2.71
N LEU A 13 7.54 -8.43 -1.61
CA LEU A 13 8.62 -8.30 -0.64
C LEU A 13 9.62 -9.45 -0.82
N SER A 14 9.24 -10.69 -1.13
CA SER A 14 10.24 -11.77 -1.21
C SER A 14 11.16 -11.79 -2.45
N ASP A 15 10.84 -11.11 -3.56
CA ASP A 15 11.73 -11.01 -4.74
C ASP A 15 12.54 -9.71 -4.81
N ALA A 16 12.09 -8.63 -4.15
CA ALA A 16 12.87 -7.39 -4.01
C ALA A 16 13.81 -7.41 -2.79
N LEU A 17 13.68 -8.40 -1.93
CA LEU A 17 14.54 -8.63 -0.78
C LEU A 17 15.56 -9.73 -1.13
N PRO A 18 16.87 -9.54 -0.91
CA PRO A 18 17.87 -10.56 -1.21
C PRO A 18 17.48 -11.90 -0.59
N ARG A 19 17.26 -12.91 -1.43
CA ARG A 19 16.98 -14.29 -1.02
C ARG A 19 18.19 -14.81 -0.23
N HIS A 20 18.11 -14.76 1.10
CA HIS A 20 19.01 -15.56 1.92
C HIS A 20 18.59 -17.02 1.82
N SER A 21 19.32 -17.79 1.01
CA SER A 21 19.23 -19.25 1.00
C SER A 21 19.92 -19.83 2.24
N ASN A 22 19.32 -20.92 2.74
CA ASN A 22 19.84 -21.94 3.65
C ASN A 22 19.41 -21.86 5.12
N GLY A 23 18.48 -22.75 5.47
CA GLY A 23 18.66 -23.65 6.62
C GLY A 23 18.37 -23.12 8.02
N ALA A 24 17.87 -21.91 8.20
CA ALA A 24 17.51 -21.42 9.54
C ALA A 24 16.10 -21.89 9.92
N HIS A 25 16.01 -22.83 10.86
CA HIS A 25 14.80 -23.06 11.65
C HIS A 25 14.31 -21.70 12.19
N LEU A 26 13.13 -21.25 11.72
CA LEU A 26 12.49 -20.02 12.16
C LEU A 26 12.16 -20.13 13.66
N ALA A 27 13.04 -19.59 14.49
CA ALA A 27 12.81 -19.46 15.92
C ALA A 27 11.49 -18.70 16.15
N VAL A 28 10.63 -19.31 16.96
CA VAL A 28 9.30 -18.83 17.34
C VAL A 28 9.47 -17.54 18.15
N GLY A 29 9.31 -16.42 17.46
CA GLY A 29 9.38 -15.09 18.05
C GLY A 29 9.36 -14.00 16.98
N ARG A 30 8.43 -14.08 16.02
CA ARG A 30 8.31 -13.07 14.96
C ARG A 30 8.05 -11.71 15.64
N PRO A 31 8.94 -10.71 15.47
CA PRO A 31 8.64 -9.36 15.90
C PRO A 31 7.37 -8.94 15.17
N SER A 32 6.31 -8.66 15.92
CA SER A 32 5.12 -8.06 15.35
C SER A 32 5.49 -6.63 14.96
N ALA A 33 5.01 -6.13 13.82
CA ALA A 33 5.30 -4.78 13.34
C ALA A 33 4.01 -4.02 13.07
N MET A 34 4.07 -2.70 13.11
CA MET A 34 2.97 -1.81 12.82
C MET A 34 3.32 -0.98 11.58
N LEU A 35 2.42 -0.94 10.60
CA LEU A 35 2.49 0.01 9.50
C LEU A 35 1.94 1.37 9.98
N ASP A 36 2.84 2.32 10.12
CA ASP A 36 2.55 3.69 10.52
C ASP A 36 2.55 4.58 9.27
N ILE A 37 1.35 4.92 8.78
CA ILE A 37 1.20 5.79 7.61
C ILE A 37 1.09 7.24 8.09
N ARG A 38 2.11 8.02 7.74
CA ARG A 38 2.28 9.42 8.16
C ARG A 38 1.57 10.38 7.23
N GLU A 39 1.65 10.10 5.93
CA GLU A 39 1.12 10.99 4.90
C GLU A 39 0.65 10.18 3.70
N MET A 40 -0.46 10.62 3.11
CA MET A 40 -0.92 10.18 1.79
C MET A 40 -1.30 11.41 1.00
N ARG A 41 -0.73 11.56 -0.19
CA ARG A 41 -0.96 12.71 -1.07
C ARG A 41 -1.01 12.30 -2.53
N LEU A 42 -1.54 13.17 -3.38
CA LEU A 42 -1.39 13.03 -4.82
C LEU A 42 0.08 13.21 -5.20
N CYS A 43 0.52 12.51 -6.24
CA CYS A 43 1.85 12.72 -6.79
C CYS A 43 1.98 14.15 -7.30
N PRO A 44 3.08 14.86 -6.97
CA PRO A 44 3.35 16.15 -7.57
C PRO A 44 3.54 15.97 -9.09
N ASP A 45 3.18 17.01 -9.84
CA ASP A 45 3.51 17.18 -11.26
C ASP A 45 2.77 16.28 -12.26
N GLN A 46 1.73 15.55 -11.84
CA GLN A 46 0.93 14.72 -12.75
C GLN A 46 -0.20 15.53 -13.41
N LYS A 47 -0.04 15.83 -14.70
CA LYS A 47 -1.10 16.43 -15.52
C LYS A 47 -2.04 15.36 -16.08
N GLY A 48 -3.34 15.63 -16.09
CA GLY A 48 -4.34 14.74 -16.69
C GLY A 48 -4.63 13.45 -15.91
N VAL A 49 -4.29 13.40 -14.61
CA VAL A 49 -4.67 12.30 -13.72
C VAL A 49 -6.17 12.40 -13.39
N ALA A 50 -6.89 11.26 -13.39
CA ALA A 50 -8.31 11.26 -13.08
C ALA A 50 -8.62 11.64 -11.63
N MET A 51 -7.78 11.18 -10.70
CA MET A 51 -7.91 11.49 -9.28
C MET A 51 -7.35 12.89 -8.97
N VAL A 52 -8.23 13.88 -9.00
CA VAL A 52 -7.88 15.32 -8.92
C VAL A 52 -7.85 15.86 -7.49
N TYR A 53 -8.44 15.15 -6.53
CA TYR A 53 -8.41 15.51 -5.12
C TYR A 53 -8.23 14.27 -4.25
N LEU A 54 -7.41 14.39 -3.21
CA LEU A 54 -7.26 13.39 -2.16
C LEU A 54 -7.01 14.11 -0.84
N ASN A 55 -7.85 13.82 0.15
CA ASN A 55 -7.64 14.25 1.53
C ASN A 55 -7.81 13.03 2.43
N VAL A 56 -6.72 12.64 3.09
CA VAL A 56 -6.69 11.47 3.98
C VAL A 56 -6.21 11.92 5.35
N SER A 57 -7.03 11.62 6.35
CA SER A 57 -6.65 11.67 7.75
C SER A 57 -6.41 10.25 8.25
N THR A 58 -5.33 10.07 9.01
CA THR A 58 -5.00 8.81 9.67
C THR A 58 -5.18 8.97 11.17
N THR A 59 -5.70 7.94 11.84
CA THR A 59 -5.78 7.90 13.30
C THR A 59 -5.27 6.54 13.75
N SER A 60 -4.15 6.53 14.46
CA SER A 60 -3.58 5.32 15.03
C SER A 60 -4.07 5.14 16.47
N LEU A 61 -4.78 4.05 16.75
CA LEU A 61 -5.18 3.72 18.11
C LEU A 61 -4.09 2.87 18.77
N GLY A 62 -3.34 3.49 19.69
CA GLY A 62 -2.15 2.88 20.31
C GLY A 62 -2.37 1.54 21.03
N LYS A 63 -3.61 1.18 21.38
CA LYS A 63 -3.95 -0.11 22.01
C LYS A 63 -4.26 -1.22 21.02
N SER A 64 -4.81 -0.92 19.84
CA SER A 64 -5.22 -1.92 18.85
C SER A 64 -4.18 -2.15 17.76
N HIS A 65 -3.16 -1.28 17.66
CA HIS A 65 -2.17 -1.32 16.57
C HIS A 65 -2.81 -1.28 15.18
N GLN A 66 -4.01 -0.71 15.10
CA GLN A 66 -4.74 -0.48 13.88
C GLN A 66 -4.66 1.00 13.53
N THR A 67 -4.37 1.26 12.25
CA THR A 67 -4.46 2.59 11.66
C THR A 67 -5.80 2.70 10.96
N TYR A 68 -6.59 3.69 11.35
CA TYR A 68 -7.86 4.03 10.73
C TYR A 68 -7.67 5.15 9.73
N PHE A 69 -8.31 5.02 8.58
CA PHE A 69 -8.31 6.03 7.53
C PHE A 69 -9.70 6.63 7.41
N LYS A 70 -9.72 7.96 7.32
CA LYS A 70 -10.90 8.73 6.98
C LYS A 70 -10.51 9.76 5.93
N GLY A 71 -11.27 9.83 4.85
CA GLY A 71 -10.90 10.71 3.76
C GLY A 71 -11.89 10.77 2.62
N ILE A 72 -11.54 11.62 1.66
CA ILE A 72 -12.29 11.87 0.45
C ILE A 72 -11.32 11.86 -0.73
N ALA A 73 -11.72 11.23 -1.83
CA ALA A 73 -11.08 11.30 -3.13
C ALA A 73 -12.08 11.79 -4.19
N LEU A 74 -11.65 12.61 -5.15
CA LEU A 74 -12.46 13.05 -6.28
C LEU A 74 -11.86 12.52 -7.58
N PHE A 75 -12.69 11.87 -8.38
CA PHE A 75 -12.36 11.45 -9.73
C PHE A 75 -13.13 12.29 -10.74
N ASP A 76 -12.43 12.94 -11.67
CA ASP A 76 -13.03 13.83 -12.68
C ASP A 76 -13.58 13.07 -13.91
N ARG A 77 -13.18 11.81 -14.09
CA ARG A 77 -13.55 10.97 -15.22
C ARG A 77 -13.72 9.50 -14.82
N PRO A 78 -14.59 8.76 -15.52
CA PRO A 78 -14.78 7.33 -15.27
C PRO A 78 -13.61 6.49 -15.84
N ALA A 79 -13.52 5.25 -15.38
CA ALA A 79 -12.69 4.20 -15.97
C ALA A 79 -13.48 2.89 -16.06
N ALA A 80 -13.56 2.32 -17.26
CA ALA A 80 -14.19 1.01 -17.46
C ALA A 80 -13.36 -0.10 -16.82
N SER A 81 -12.03 0.01 -16.92
CA SER A 81 -11.08 -0.92 -16.31
C SER A 81 -9.73 -0.25 -16.06
N TRP A 82 -8.87 -0.95 -15.32
CA TRP A 82 -7.47 -0.61 -15.13
C TRP A 82 -6.59 -1.62 -15.84
N THR A 83 -5.58 -1.14 -16.57
CA THR A 83 -4.73 -1.96 -17.44
C THR A 83 -3.31 -2.11 -16.93
N GLU A 84 -2.85 -1.12 -16.15
CA GLU A 84 -1.50 -1.07 -15.64
C GLU A 84 -1.51 -0.52 -14.22
N THR A 85 -0.71 -1.13 -13.36
CA THR A 85 -0.37 -0.56 -12.06
C THR A 85 1.13 -0.63 -11.88
N SER A 86 1.72 0.42 -11.34
CA SER A 86 3.12 0.44 -10.96
C SER A 86 3.28 0.97 -9.53
N VAL A 87 4.27 0.45 -8.82
CA VAL A 87 4.59 0.86 -7.46
C VAL A 87 6.09 1.04 -7.37
N LYS A 88 6.53 2.24 -6.99
CA LYS A 88 7.92 2.61 -6.77
C LYS A 88 8.16 2.78 -5.27
N PHE A 89 9.17 2.08 -4.76
CA PHE A 89 9.60 2.15 -3.38
C PHE A 89 10.89 2.96 -3.31
N THR A 90 10.84 4.02 -2.50
CA THR A 90 11.99 4.85 -2.16
C THR A 90 12.22 4.75 -0.65
N LYS A 91 13.46 4.46 -0.28
CA LYS A 91 13.88 4.29 1.11
C LYS A 91 14.59 5.55 1.57
N CYS A 92 14.13 6.16 2.66
CA CYS A 92 14.71 7.38 3.22
C CYS A 92 15.24 7.16 4.63
N ARG A 93 16.50 7.56 4.90
CA ARG A 93 17.16 7.43 6.21
C ARG A 93 17.20 8.77 6.92
N GLY A 94 16.73 8.85 8.16
CA GLY A 94 16.76 10.12 8.92
C GLY A 94 15.78 11.19 8.40
N GLY A 95 14.74 10.80 7.67
CA GLY A 95 13.67 11.68 7.18
C GLY A 95 13.54 11.74 5.66
N VAL A 96 12.45 12.32 5.16
CA VAL A 96 12.17 12.47 3.72
C VAL A 96 12.88 13.71 3.19
N SER A 97 14.00 13.53 2.49
CA SER A 97 14.71 14.60 1.78
C SER A 97 15.46 14.03 0.56
N PRO A 98 15.74 14.83 -0.48
CA PRO A 98 16.45 14.36 -1.67
C PRO A 98 17.81 13.70 -1.37
N ASN A 99 18.53 14.19 -0.36
CA ASN A 99 19.86 13.67 0.02
C ASN A 99 19.80 12.39 0.88
N ASN A 100 18.64 12.10 1.46
CA ASN A 100 18.47 11.01 2.40
C ASN A 100 17.68 9.83 1.82
N CYS A 101 17.16 9.99 0.60
CA CYS A 101 16.29 9.03 -0.06
C CYS A 101 16.99 8.33 -1.22
N GLU A 102 17.02 7.00 -1.19
CA GLU A 102 17.54 6.14 -2.25
C GLU A 102 16.42 5.33 -2.91
N TYR A 103 16.50 5.14 -4.22
CA TYR A 103 15.62 4.19 -4.90
C TYR A 103 15.86 2.79 -4.36
N PHE A 104 14.79 2.08 -4.01
CA PHE A 104 14.88 0.72 -3.50
C PHE A 104 14.43 -0.30 -4.53
N ALA A 105 13.19 -0.17 -5.01
CA ALA A 105 12.60 -1.13 -5.95
C ALA A 105 11.46 -0.50 -6.74
N ASN A 106 11.11 -1.12 -7.86
CA ASN A 106 9.90 -0.86 -8.61
C ASN A 106 9.17 -2.17 -8.90
N TRP A 107 7.87 -2.06 -9.05
CA TRP A 107 7.02 -3.13 -9.51
C TRP A 107 6.06 -2.57 -10.55
N GLU A 108 5.79 -3.36 -11.58
CA GLU A 108 4.87 -3.00 -12.63
C GLU A 108 4.09 -4.25 -13.05
N LYS A 109 2.78 -4.10 -13.23
CA LYS A 109 1.91 -5.14 -13.75
C LYS A 109 1.07 -4.58 -14.88
N LYS A 110 1.23 -5.18 -16.07
CA LYS A 110 0.47 -4.89 -17.29
C LYS A 110 -0.43 -6.07 -17.60
N GLN A 111 -1.68 -6.06 -17.13
CA GLN A 111 -2.63 -7.16 -17.33
C GLN A 111 -4.07 -6.67 -17.40
N SER A 112 -4.93 -7.42 -18.08
CA SER A 112 -6.34 -7.11 -18.35
C SER A 112 -7.27 -7.19 -17.11
N ASN A 113 -6.75 -7.26 -15.89
CA ASN A 113 -7.59 -7.43 -14.69
C ASN A 113 -7.07 -6.78 -13.40
N VAL A 114 -6.38 -5.63 -13.50
CA VAL A 114 -5.88 -4.91 -12.32
C VAL A 114 -7.03 -4.58 -11.35
N CYS A 115 -8.24 -4.28 -11.86
CA CYS A 115 -9.43 -4.05 -11.04
C CYS A 115 -9.76 -5.22 -10.10
N ALA A 116 -9.79 -6.46 -10.60
CA ALA A 116 -10.12 -7.61 -9.76
C ALA A 116 -9.03 -7.91 -8.75
N ASP A 117 -7.77 -7.64 -9.08
CA ASP A 117 -6.67 -7.78 -8.14
C ASP A 117 -6.82 -6.80 -6.96
N TYR A 118 -7.16 -5.54 -7.24
CA TYR A 118 -7.39 -4.54 -6.19
C TYR A 118 -8.61 -4.85 -5.32
N ALA A 119 -9.65 -5.46 -5.90
CA ALA A 119 -10.86 -5.88 -5.20
C ALA A 119 -10.72 -7.24 -4.51
N SER A 120 -9.59 -7.93 -4.65
CA SER A 120 -9.40 -9.27 -4.12
C SER A 120 -9.37 -9.27 -2.58
N PRO A 121 -10.16 -10.15 -1.91
CA PRO A 121 -10.19 -10.25 -0.45
C PRO A 121 -8.88 -10.76 0.17
N LEU A 122 -7.95 -11.23 -0.66
CA LEU A 122 -6.63 -11.71 -0.24
C LEU A 122 -5.59 -10.57 -0.17
N THR A 123 -5.98 -9.33 -0.49
CA THR A 123 -5.06 -8.20 -0.48
C THR A 123 -5.04 -7.48 0.88
N PRO A 124 -3.88 -6.95 1.32
CA PRO A 124 -3.77 -6.22 2.60
C PRO A 124 -4.64 -4.97 2.71
N TRP A 125 -5.06 -4.42 1.57
CA TRP A 125 -5.88 -3.20 1.46
C TRP A 125 -7.36 -3.48 1.21
N TYR A 126 -7.79 -4.75 1.18
CA TYR A 126 -9.18 -5.09 0.88
C TYR A 126 -10.19 -4.41 1.82
N THR A 127 -9.90 -4.38 3.12
CA THR A 127 -10.75 -3.75 4.12
C THR A 127 -10.88 -2.23 3.92
N LEU A 128 -9.82 -1.58 3.44
CA LEU A 128 -9.86 -0.18 3.02
C LEU A 128 -10.77 -0.01 1.80
N ILE A 129 -10.54 -0.75 0.71
CA ILE A 129 -11.33 -0.63 -0.53
C ILE A 129 -12.82 -0.89 -0.29
N LYS A 130 -13.15 -1.91 0.52
CA LYS A 130 -14.53 -2.27 0.86
C LYS A 130 -15.27 -1.17 1.65
N SER A 131 -14.55 -0.30 2.35
CA SER A 131 -15.14 0.81 3.13
C SER A 131 -15.47 2.05 2.28
N ILE A 132 -15.01 2.08 1.02
CA ILE A 132 -15.19 3.23 0.15
C ILE A 132 -16.64 3.31 -0.33
N THR A 133 -17.22 4.51 -0.27
CA THR A 133 -18.56 4.85 -0.74
C THR A 133 -18.50 6.00 -1.75
N PRO A 134 -19.03 5.87 -2.98
CA PRO A 134 -19.66 4.67 -3.52
C PRO A 134 -18.66 3.51 -3.72
N PRO A 135 -19.12 2.26 -3.94
CA PRO A 135 -18.24 1.11 -4.09
C PRO A 135 -17.14 1.36 -5.12
N PHE A 136 -15.89 1.14 -4.72
CA PHE A 136 -14.72 1.36 -5.57
C PHE A 136 -14.38 0.10 -6.37
N VAL A 137 -15.27 -0.23 -7.31
CA VAL A 137 -15.21 -1.42 -8.15
C VAL A 137 -15.39 -1.00 -9.61
N CYS A 138 -14.64 -1.62 -10.53
CA CYS A 138 -14.77 -1.33 -11.95
C CYS A 138 -16.13 -1.80 -12.51
N PRO A 139 -16.80 -1.02 -13.38
CA PRO A 139 -16.38 0.30 -13.88
C PRO A 139 -16.48 1.39 -12.80
N ILE A 140 -15.43 2.19 -12.67
CA ILE A 140 -15.34 3.29 -11.71
C ILE A 140 -15.99 4.52 -12.33
N LYS A 141 -16.90 5.14 -11.58
CA LYS A 141 -17.62 6.35 -12.00
C LYS A 141 -16.80 7.59 -11.64
N ALA A 142 -17.01 8.68 -12.38
CA ALA A 142 -16.56 9.98 -11.91
C ALA A 142 -17.38 10.38 -10.67
N GLY A 143 -16.77 11.14 -9.76
CA GLY A 143 -17.43 11.66 -8.57
C GLY A 143 -16.60 11.57 -7.30
N VAL A 144 -17.28 11.86 -6.20
CA VAL A 144 -16.70 11.90 -4.85
C VAL A 144 -16.78 10.51 -4.22
N TYR A 145 -15.63 10.01 -3.78
CA TYR A 145 -15.49 8.78 -3.02
C TYR A 145 -15.07 9.13 -1.60
N SER A 146 -15.77 8.60 -0.62
CA SER A 146 -15.47 8.79 0.80
C SER A 146 -15.16 7.45 1.44
N PHE A 147 -14.26 7.44 2.41
CA PHE A 147 -14.00 6.28 3.24
C PHE A 147 -13.91 6.73 4.69
N ASN A 148 -14.54 5.96 5.57
CA ASN A 148 -14.64 6.27 7.00
C ASN A 148 -14.36 5.00 7.79
N ASN A 149 -13.57 5.12 8.87
CA ASN A 149 -13.17 3.99 9.72
C ASN A 149 -12.55 2.83 8.94
N ALA A 150 -11.90 3.16 7.83
CA ALA A 150 -11.26 2.18 6.99
C ALA A 150 -9.99 1.69 7.66
N THR A 151 -9.61 0.43 7.46
CA THR A 151 -8.40 -0.14 8.07
C THR A 151 -7.53 -0.80 7.01
N LEU A 152 -6.26 -1.01 7.33
CA LEU A 152 -5.39 -1.91 6.58
C LEU A 152 -5.06 -3.12 7.47
N ASP A 153 -4.89 -4.30 6.87
CA ASP A 153 -4.40 -5.45 7.62
C ASP A 153 -2.89 -5.30 7.91
N SER A 154 -2.56 -4.69 9.05
CA SER A 154 -1.17 -4.49 9.47
C SER A 154 -0.42 -5.80 9.70
N THR A 155 -1.12 -6.91 9.99
CA THR A 155 -0.50 -8.23 10.20
C THR A 155 0.07 -8.77 8.89
N SER A 156 -0.67 -8.60 7.79
CA SER A 156 -0.19 -8.95 6.46
C SER A 156 1.05 -8.13 6.10
N TYR A 157 1.06 -6.82 6.34
CA TYR A 157 2.25 -5.98 6.10
C TYR A 157 3.44 -6.36 6.98
N ALA A 158 3.23 -6.62 8.27
CA ALA A 158 4.29 -7.02 9.20
C ALA A 158 4.91 -8.36 8.81
N THR A 159 4.08 -9.33 8.40
CA THR A 159 4.55 -10.63 7.94
C THR A 159 5.42 -10.50 6.69
N LEU A 160 5.02 -9.61 5.78
CA LEU A 160 5.77 -9.35 4.55
C LEU A 160 7.06 -8.55 4.79
N ALA A 161 7.04 -7.61 5.74
CA ALA A 161 8.19 -6.78 6.08
C ALA A 161 9.34 -7.60 6.68
N GLY A 162 9.06 -8.74 7.33
CA GLY A 162 10.08 -9.65 7.84
C GLY A 162 11.16 -8.94 8.67
N SER A 163 12.43 -9.11 8.30
CA SER A 163 13.60 -8.49 8.94
C SER A 163 13.84 -7.01 8.57
N TYR A 164 13.02 -6.42 7.70
CA TYR A 164 13.19 -5.05 7.20
C TYR A 164 12.49 -3.99 8.06
N VAL A 165 12.00 -4.39 9.24
CA VAL A 165 11.47 -3.49 10.26
C VAL A 165 12.64 -2.73 10.88
N ASN A 166 12.91 -1.55 10.35
CA ASN A 166 13.86 -0.60 10.92
C ASN A 166 13.13 0.72 11.16
N PRO A 167 13.00 1.16 12.43
CA PRO A 167 12.25 2.37 12.77
C PRO A 167 12.86 3.66 12.20
N ASP A 168 14.14 3.64 11.82
CA ASP A 168 14.85 4.78 11.24
C ASP A 168 14.62 4.91 9.72
N ILE A 169 14.03 3.88 9.10
CA ILE A 169 13.66 3.89 7.69
C ILE A 169 12.26 4.46 7.52
N THR A 170 12.17 5.50 6.71
CA THR A 170 10.91 6.01 6.18
C THR A 170 10.77 5.58 4.72
N TRP A 171 9.66 4.96 4.38
CA TRP A 171 9.33 4.53 3.03
C TRP A 171 8.48 5.59 2.34
N VAL A 172 8.89 5.99 1.15
CA VAL A 172 8.07 6.78 0.22
C VAL A 172 7.65 5.82 -0.88
N VAL A 173 6.34 5.52 -0.93
CA VAL A 173 5.75 4.59 -1.88
C VAL A 173 4.91 5.37 -2.87
N ARG A 174 5.32 5.39 -4.13
CA ARG A 174 4.55 6.00 -5.22
C ARG A 174 3.80 4.91 -5.99
N SER A 175 2.48 5.00 -6.02
CA SER A 175 1.61 4.07 -6.73
C SER A 175 0.91 4.77 -7.88
N GLU A 176 1.01 4.20 -9.07
CA GLU A 176 0.35 4.68 -10.29
C GLU A 176 -0.59 3.61 -10.84
N VAL A 177 -1.71 4.05 -11.39
CA VAL A 177 -2.68 3.19 -12.07
C VAL A 177 -3.11 3.85 -13.37
N LYS A 178 -3.11 3.09 -14.47
CA LYS A 178 -3.62 3.53 -15.77
C LYS A 178 -4.92 2.80 -16.12
N ASP A 179 -5.80 3.51 -16.81
CA ASP A 179 -7.11 3.01 -17.24
C ASP A 179 -7.07 2.22 -18.56
N GLN A 180 -8.24 1.89 -19.10
CA GLN A 180 -8.41 1.23 -20.41
C GLN A 180 -7.75 1.97 -21.59
N ASP A 181 -7.62 3.29 -21.51
CA ASP A 181 -7.04 4.15 -22.54
C ASP A 181 -5.53 4.38 -22.30
N ARG A 182 -4.94 3.67 -21.32
CA ARG A 182 -3.57 3.83 -20.85
C ARG A 182 -3.26 5.26 -20.35
N LYS A 183 -4.27 6.03 -19.99
CA LYS A 183 -4.11 7.34 -19.36
C LYS A 183 -3.96 7.16 -17.86
N LEU A 184 -3.18 8.03 -17.23
CA LEU A 184 -3.00 8.00 -15.78
C LEU A 184 -4.34 8.25 -15.10
N TYR A 185 -4.80 7.29 -14.31
CA TYR A 185 -6.06 7.34 -13.60
C TYR A 185 -5.83 7.76 -12.15
N MET A 186 -4.85 7.15 -11.51
CA MET A 186 -4.51 7.41 -10.11
C MET A 186 -3.00 7.56 -9.97
N CYS A 187 -2.57 8.54 -9.17
CA CYS A 187 -1.21 8.62 -8.68
C CYS A 187 -1.21 9.06 -7.23
N MET A 188 -0.67 8.22 -6.34
CA MET A 188 -0.56 8.51 -4.92
C MET A 188 0.88 8.34 -4.45
N GLU A 189 1.29 9.19 -3.53
CA GLU A 189 2.51 9.04 -2.76
C GLU A 189 2.15 8.84 -1.30
N THR A 190 2.65 7.75 -0.71
CA THR A 190 2.44 7.40 0.69
C THR A 190 3.76 7.43 1.43
N VAL A 191 3.81 8.16 2.54
CA VAL A 191 4.94 8.17 3.46
C VAL A 191 4.61 7.28 4.64
N ALA A 192 5.39 6.22 4.85
CA ALA A 192 5.11 5.23 5.87
C ALA A 192 6.38 4.79 6.62
N ARG A 193 6.19 4.29 7.84
CA ARG A 193 7.21 3.63 8.65
C ARG A 193 6.74 2.25 9.09
N LEU A 194 7.68 1.35 9.27
CA LEU A 194 7.45 0.05 9.89
C LEU A 194 8.02 0.10 11.29
N LEU A 195 7.14 0.15 12.29
CA LEU A 195 7.53 0.26 13.68
C LEU A 195 7.48 -1.12 14.35
N PRO A 196 8.47 -1.48 15.19
CA PRO A 196 8.39 -2.69 15.99
C PRO A 196 7.23 -2.55 16.98
N LEU A 197 6.40 -3.58 17.11
CA LEU A 197 5.45 -3.69 18.20
C LEU A 197 6.24 -4.06 19.45
N GLY A 198 6.19 -3.19 20.46
CA GLY A 198 6.84 -3.43 21.74
C GLY A 198 6.42 -4.81 22.27
N ARG A 199 7.40 -5.64 22.65
CA ARG A 199 7.10 -6.91 23.32
C ARG A 199 6.32 -6.55 24.59
N LYS A 200 5.07 -7.01 24.71
CA LYS A 200 4.38 -7.00 26.00
C LYS A 200 5.29 -7.74 26.98
N GLY A 201 5.91 -7.01 27.90
CA GLY A 201 6.70 -7.62 28.96
C GLY A 201 5.81 -8.62 29.67
N ARG A 202 6.21 -9.91 29.68
CA ARG A 202 5.63 -10.88 30.61
C ARG A 202 5.94 -10.34 32.00
N ARG A 203 4.93 -9.82 32.69
CA ARG A 203 4.95 -9.69 34.14
C ARG A 203 4.57 -11.04 34.73
#